data_AF-A0A959NC57-F1
#
_entry.id   AF-A0A959NC57-F1
#
_cell.length_a   1.000
_cell.length_b   1.000
_cell.length_c   1.000
_cell.angle_alpha   90.00
_cell.angle_beta   90.00
_cell.angle_gamma   90.00
#
_symmetry.space_group_name_H-M   'P 1'
#
loop_
_entity.id
_entity.type
_entity.pdbx_description
1 polymer ?
#
loop_
_entity_poly.entity_id
_entity_poly.type
_entity_poly.pdbx_seq_one_letter_code
_entity_poly.pdbx_strand_id
1 'polypeptide(L)'
;LDFETKVNWQEKHKMLRVSFPVNVFTDQASFDIQYGYLKRNTHRNTSWDFAKFEVAAHKYADLSQDNFGVAILNDCKYGHKVLGNVLDLNLLRSTTYPDPDADIGEHKFTYSLLPHKGNLVNSNVFVEAAKLNQGIMCFPGMETNNNNLPCKIMSDGISIEVIKKAEKSNDLILRLVEYKGLNSKGKIVFGKYPVKISETNLIEWEENPTVIIESDFEIELKPFEIRTYRINNPF
;
A
#
# COMPACT_ATOMS: atom_id res chain seq x y z
N LEU A 1 -16.17 5.45 4.38
CA LEU A 1 -16.80 5.56 5.73
C LEU A 1 -15.79 5.05 6.72
N ASP A 2 -15.39 5.89 7.66
CA ASP A 2 -14.31 5.58 8.60
C ASP A 2 -14.89 5.18 9.95
N PHE A 3 -14.30 4.16 10.56
CA PHE A 3 -14.67 3.62 11.86
C PHE A 3 -13.49 3.79 12.81
N GLU A 4 -13.53 4.85 13.62
CA GLU A 4 -12.56 5.07 14.70
C GLU A 4 -12.98 4.27 15.94
N THR A 5 -12.29 3.16 16.20
CA THR A 5 -12.67 2.21 17.24
C THR A 5 -11.78 2.38 18.46
N LYS A 6 -12.40 2.58 19.64
CA LYS A 6 -11.72 2.62 20.94
C LYS A 6 -12.26 1.50 21.81
N VAL A 7 -11.39 0.62 22.30
CA VAL A 7 -11.78 -0.57 23.07
C VAL A 7 -10.86 -0.72 24.27
N ASN A 8 -11.44 -0.92 25.46
CA ASN A 8 -10.73 -1.45 26.61
C ASN A 8 -10.86 -2.98 26.58
N TRP A 9 -9.82 -3.66 26.09
CA TRP A 9 -9.83 -5.09 25.87
C TRP A 9 -9.30 -5.82 27.11
N GLN A 10 -10.19 -6.54 27.79
CA GLN A 10 -9.88 -7.33 28.99
C GLN A 10 -10.21 -8.82 28.81
N GLU A 11 -10.55 -9.21 27.57
CA GLU A 11 -11.00 -10.55 27.24
C GLU A 11 -9.82 -11.53 27.15
N LYS A 12 -10.07 -12.81 27.43
CA LYS A 12 -9.09 -13.91 27.24
C LYS A 12 -9.67 -14.99 26.34
N HIS A 13 -8.85 -15.57 25.46
CA HIS A 13 -9.26 -16.57 24.48
C HIS A 13 -10.40 -16.11 23.56
N LYS A 14 -10.45 -14.81 23.25
CA LYS A 14 -11.43 -14.21 22.34
C LYS A 14 -10.74 -13.62 21.12
N MET A 15 -11.51 -13.54 20.03
CA MET A 15 -11.13 -12.83 18.82
C MET A 15 -12.27 -11.88 18.47
N LEU A 16 -11.95 -10.59 18.40
CA LEU A 16 -12.87 -9.56 17.94
C LEU A 16 -12.71 -9.39 16.44
N ARG A 17 -13.81 -9.52 15.71
CA ARG A 17 -13.87 -9.31 14.27
C ARG A 17 -15.00 -8.36 13.92
N VAL A 18 -14.86 -7.69 12.78
CA VAL A 18 -15.94 -6.96 12.14
C VAL A 18 -16.19 -7.55 10.76
N SER A 19 -17.46 -7.75 10.42
CA SER A 19 -17.86 -8.35 9.15
C SER A 19 -18.82 -7.41 8.42
N PHE A 20 -18.58 -7.22 7.13
CA PHE A 20 -19.38 -6.42 6.23
C PHE A 20 -19.89 -7.31 5.09
N PRO A 21 -21.13 -7.80 5.17
CA PRO A 21 -21.81 -8.39 4.03
C PRO A 21 -22.05 -7.29 2.99
N VAL A 22 -21.56 -7.50 1.77
CA VAL A 22 -21.70 -6.54 0.66
C VAL A 22 -22.43 -7.18 -0.51
N ASN A 23 -23.05 -6.38 -1.37
CA ASN A 23 -23.73 -6.86 -2.56
C ASN A 23 -22.75 -6.96 -3.76
N VAL A 24 -21.68 -7.73 -3.59
CA VAL A 24 -20.66 -7.97 -4.64
C VAL A 24 -20.43 -9.49 -4.72
N PHE A 25 -20.52 -10.03 -5.93
CA PHE A 25 -20.36 -11.47 -6.18
C PHE A 25 -19.20 -11.72 -7.13
N THR A 26 -18.11 -12.26 -6.60
CA THR A 26 -16.93 -12.66 -7.38
C THR A 26 -16.27 -13.86 -6.71
N ASP A 27 -15.57 -14.67 -7.50
CA ASP A 27 -14.86 -15.86 -7.06
C ASP A 27 -13.50 -15.53 -6.40
N GLN A 28 -13.00 -14.30 -6.58
CA GLN A 28 -11.71 -13.84 -6.06
C GLN A 28 -11.79 -12.44 -5.43
N ALA A 29 -11.05 -12.25 -4.34
CA ALA A 29 -10.80 -10.96 -3.70
C ALA A 29 -9.31 -10.59 -3.82
N SER A 30 -9.02 -9.29 -3.87
CA SER A 30 -7.66 -8.76 -4.00
C SER A 30 -7.16 -8.24 -2.66
N PHE A 31 -5.94 -8.60 -2.28
CA PHE A 31 -5.35 -8.26 -0.99
C PHE A 31 -4.03 -7.53 -1.17
N ASP A 32 -3.84 -6.44 -0.45
CA ASP A 32 -2.61 -5.66 -0.45
C ASP A 32 -1.41 -6.48 0.04
N ILE A 33 -0.31 -6.41 -0.69
CA ILE A 33 1.01 -6.95 -0.29
C ILE A 33 2.09 -5.90 -0.55
N GLN A 34 3.33 -6.21 -0.20
CA GLN A 34 4.45 -5.35 -0.56
C GLN A 34 4.50 -5.13 -2.07
N TYR A 35 4.42 -3.85 -2.48
CA TYR A 35 4.61 -3.42 -3.87
C TYR A 35 3.62 -4.00 -4.90
N GLY A 36 2.42 -4.40 -4.45
CA GLY A 36 1.40 -4.92 -5.36
C GLY A 36 0.23 -5.56 -4.60
N TYR A 37 -0.47 -6.48 -5.25
CA TYR A 37 -1.60 -7.19 -4.64
C TYR A 37 -1.67 -8.64 -5.10
N LEU A 38 -2.31 -9.48 -4.27
CA LEU A 38 -2.58 -10.88 -4.58
C LEU A 38 -4.08 -11.14 -4.64
N LYS A 39 -4.51 -11.87 -5.67
CA LYS A 39 -5.87 -12.40 -5.75
C LYS A 39 -5.96 -13.73 -5.02
N ARG A 40 -7.00 -13.90 -4.21
CA ARG A 40 -7.30 -15.16 -3.50
C ARG A 40 -8.77 -15.50 -3.65
N ASN A 41 -9.07 -16.79 -3.74
CA ASN A 41 -10.43 -17.29 -3.88
C ASN A 41 -11.29 -16.91 -2.66
N THR A 42 -12.55 -16.58 -2.92
CA THR A 42 -13.57 -16.26 -1.90
C THR A 42 -14.38 -17.49 -1.46
N HIS A 43 -14.08 -18.65 -2.01
CA HIS A 43 -14.78 -19.91 -1.78
C HIS A 43 -13.82 -20.99 -1.25
N ARG A 44 -14.37 -22.08 -0.71
CA ARG A 44 -13.60 -23.16 -0.08
C ARG A 44 -13.81 -24.48 -0.81
N ASN A 45 -13.26 -24.60 -2.02
CA ASN A 45 -13.45 -25.80 -2.84
C ASN A 45 -12.30 -26.81 -2.66
N THR A 46 -11.09 -26.34 -2.37
CA THR A 46 -9.91 -27.20 -2.19
C THR A 46 -9.43 -27.18 -0.74
N SER A 47 -8.66 -28.21 -0.33
CA SER A 47 -8.00 -28.23 0.99
C SER A 47 -7.12 -26.99 1.22
N TRP A 48 -6.52 -26.46 0.16
CA TRP A 48 -5.77 -25.20 0.17
C TRP A 48 -6.64 -23.98 0.48
N ASP A 49 -7.88 -23.95 0.01
CA ASP A 49 -8.82 -22.87 0.32
C ASP A 49 -9.36 -23.00 1.75
N PHE A 50 -9.57 -24.24 2.23
CA PHE A 50 -9.93 -24.49 3.63
C PHE A 50 -8.86 -24.00 4.61
N ALA A 51 -7.58 -24.16 4.26
CA ALA A 51 -6.47 -23.69 5.07
C ALA A 51 -6.36 -22.15 5.15
N LYS A 52 -6.88 -21.42 4.15
CA LYS A 52 -6.83 -19.95 4.07
C LYS A 52 -8.06 -19.30 4.72
N PHE A 53 -8.35 -19.64 5.98
CA PHE A 53 -9.48 -19.06 6.70
C PHE A 53 -9.27 -17.58 7.08
N GLU A 54 -8.01 -17.16 7.17
CA GLU A 54 -7.54 -15.80 7.43
C GLU A 54 -6.24 -15.60 6.64
N VAL A 55 -6.08 -14.44 6.02
CA VAL A 55 -4.94 -14.11 5.16
C VAL A 55 -4.35 -12.77 5.57
N ALA A 56 -3.04 -12.65 5.42
CA ALA A 56 -2.36 -11.38 5.60
C ALA A 56 -2.67 -10.46 4.42
N ALA A 57 -3.03 -9.22 4.74
CA ALA A 57 -3.04 -8.08 3.84
C ALA A 57 -2.59 -6.84 4.60
N HIS A 58 -1.90 -5.94 3.93
CA HIS A 58 -1.28 -4.79 4.57
C HIS A 58 -2.31 -3.68 4.82
N LYS A 59 -2.70 -2.94 3.79
CA LYS A 59 -3.54 -1.74 3.94
C LYS A 59 -5.00 -1.96 3.56
N TYR A 60 -5.29 -2.93 2.70
CA TYR A 60 -6.65 -3.17 2.21
C TYR A 60 -6.92 -4.61 1.79
N ALA A 61 -8.22 -4.96 1.78
CA ALA A 61 -8.76 -6.08 1.01
C ALA A 61 -9.96 -5.59 0.19
N ASP A 62 -9.98 -5.95 -1.09
CA ASP A 62 -10.96 -5.48 -2.06
C ASP A 62 -11.75 -6.65 -2.64
N LEU A 63 -13.07 -6.47 -2.69
CA LEU A 63 -13.99 -7.35 -3.37
C LEU A 63 -14.70 -6.55 -4.45
N SER A 64 -14.36 -6.80 -5.71
CA SER A 64 -14.87 -6.01 -6.84
C SER A 64 -15.28 -6.87 -8.03
N GLN A 65 -16.32 -6.43 -8.72
CA GLN A 65 -16.67 -6.82 -10.08
C GLN A 65 -16.20 -5.72 -11.07
N ASP A 66 -16.50 -5.88 -12.36
CA ASP A 66 -16.02 -4.94 -13.38
C ASP A 66 -16.57 -3.51 -13.24
N ASN A 67 -17.77 -3.35 -12.67
CA ASN A 67 -18.47 -2.07 -12.58
C ASN A 67 -18.58 -1.50 -11.15
N PHE A 68 -18.36 -2.32 -10.12
CA PHE A 68 -18.54 -1.94 -8.72
C PHE A 68 -17.73 -2.82 -7.79
N GLY A 69 -17.20 -2.23 -6.73
CA GLY A 69 -16.54 -2.97 -5.66
C GLY A 69 -16.69 -2.29 -4.31
N VAL A 70 -16.32 -3.05 -3.29
CA VAL A 70 -16.20 -2.56 -1.92
C VAL A 70 -14.86 -3.05 -1.37
N ALA A 71 -14.08 -2.12 -0.84
CA ALA A 71 -12.85 -2.41 -0.13
C ALA A 71 -13.01 -2.14 1.37
N ILE A 72 -12.32 -2.95 2.17
CA ILE A 72 -12.02 -2.64 3.56
C ILE A 72 -10.57 -2.15 3.63
N LEU A 73 -10.37 -0.98 4.21
CA LEU A 73 -9.06 -0.36 4.43
C LEU A 73 -8.76 -0.39 5.93
N ASN A 74 -7.49 -0.43 6.32
CA ASN A 74 -7.08 -0.40 7.72
C ASN A 74 -5.73 0.33 7.90
N ASP A 75 -5.45 0.74 9.14
CA ASP A 75 -4.19 1.37 9.55
C ASP A 75 -3.21 0.42 10.26
N CYS A 76 -3.70 -0.62 10.93
CA CYS A 76 -2.88 -1.49 11.79
C CYS A 76 -3.34 -2.96 11.87
N LYS A 77 -4.33 -3.38 11.09
CA LYS A 77 -4.96 -4.71 11.19
C LYS A 77 -4.61 -5.56 9.97
N TYR A 78 -3.83 -6.62 10.19
CA TYR A 78 -3.29 -7.42 9.08
C TYR A 78 -4.09 -8.69 8.77
N GLY A 79 -4.96 -9.14 9.68
CA GLY A 79 -5.74 -10.38 9.54
C GLY A 79 -7.05 -10.16 8.79
N HIS A 80 -7.10 -10.51 7.51
CA HIS A 80 -8.29 -10.35 6.67
C HIS A 80 -8.91 -11.70 6.35
N LYS A 81 -10.22 -11.70 6.09
CA LYS A 81 -10.94 -12.88 5.60
C LYS A 81 -12.02 -12.42 4.63
N VAL A 82 -12.12 -13.09 3.49
CA VAL A 82 -13.21 -12.86 2.55
C VAL A 82 -13.81 -14.21 2.20
N LEU A 83 -15.10 -14.38 2.50
CA LEU A 83 -15.84 -15.61 2.22
C LEU A 83 -17.16 -15.24 1.53
N GLY A 84 -17.34 -15.72 0.31
CA GLY A 84 -18.43 -15.29 -0.57
C GLY A 84 -18.42 -13.77 -0.74
N ASN A 85 -19.46 -13.12 -0.25
CA ASN A 85 -19.68 -11.68 -0.33
C ASN A 85 -19.44 -10.95 1.01
N VAL A 86 -18.75 -11.58 1.97
CA VAL A 86 -18.49 -10.99 3.29
C VAL A 86 -17.02 -10.60 3.40
N LEU A 87 -16.77 -9.30 3.53
CA LEU A 87 -15.48 -8.74 3.91
C LEU A 87 -15.35 -8.78 5.42
N ASP A 88 -14.26 -9.31 5.95
CA ASP A 88 -14.07 -9.48 7.39
C ASP A 88 -12.65 -9.11 7.82
N LEU A 89 -12.54 -8.34 8.90
CA LEU A 89 -11.29 -7.85 9.46
C LEU A 89 -11.16 -8.29 10.92
N ASN A 90 -10.02 -8.90 11.23
CA ASN A 90 -9.62 -9.24 12.59
C ASN A 90 -9.09 -8.00 13.31
N LEU A 91 -9.76 -7.61 14.40
CA LEU A 91 -9.47 -6.38 15.13
C LEU A 91 -8.53 -6.63 16.31
N LEU A 92 -8.82 -7.64 17.14
CA LEU A 92 -8.05 -8.00 18.33
C LEU A 92 -8.11 -9.51 18.59
N ARG A 93 -7.04 -10.08 19.14
CA ARG A 93 -6.98 -11.50 19.48
C ARG A 93 -6.24 -11.73 20.80
N SER A 94 -6.98 -12.12 21.84
CA SER A 94 -6.37 -12.44 23.15
C SER A 94 -5.96 -13.89 23.28
N THR A 95 -4.81 -14.25 22.70
CA THR A 95 -4.12 -15.51 23.03
C THR A 95 -3.44 -15.41 24.38
N THR A 96 -3.33 -16.51 25.13
CA THR A 96 -2.65 -16.54 26.44
C THR A 96 -1.30 -17.25 26.41
N TYR A 97 -0.85 -17.66 25.23
CA TYR A 97 0.46 -18.26 25.00
C TYR A 97 1.00 -17.76 23.65
N PRO A 98 2.27 -17.33 23.54
CA PRO A 98 3.31 -17.35 24.58
C PRO A 98 3.17 -16.25 25.65
N ASP A 99 2.35 -15.24 25.41
CA ASP A 99 2.12 -14.12 26.34
C ASP A 99 0.75 -14.26 27.05
N PRO A 100 0.70 -14.42 28.38
CA PRO A 100 -0.53 -14.55 29.15
C PRO A 100 -1.48 -13.34 29.09
N ASP A 101 -0.94 -12.15 28.82
CA ASP A 101 -1.66 -10.88 28.88
C ASP A 101 -1.66 -10.17 27.50
N ALA A 102 -1.50 -10.94 26.42
CA ALA A 102 -1.47 -10.42 25.05
C ALA A 102 -2.72 -9.59 24.72
N ASP A 103 -2.50 -8.41 24.15
CA ASP A 103 -3.51 -7.42 23.78
C ASP A 103 -4.42 -6.94 24.93
N ILE A 104 -4.10 -7.20 26.21
CA ILE A 104 -4.85 -6.60 27.32
C ILE A 104 -4.55 -5.10 27.41
N GLY A 105 -5.60 -4.27 27.48
CA GLY A 105 -5.48 -2.84 27.67
C GLY A 105 -6.31 -2.00 26.72
N GLU A 106 -5.96 -0.72 26.60
CA GLU A 106 -6.65 0.21 25.72
C GLU A 106 -6.10 0.16 24.30
N HIS A 107 -6.99 -0.02 23.33
CA HIS A 107 -6.66 -0.02 21.91
C HIS A 107 -7.40 1.09 21.17
N LYS A 108 -6.73 1.67 20.19
CA LYS A 108 -7.30 2.63 19.24
C LYS A 108 -6.83 2.25 17.84
N PHE A 109 -7.77 2.11 16.92
CA PHE A 109 -7.47 1.77 15.55
C PHE A 109 -8.59 2.23 14.62
N THR A 110 -8.23 2.47 13.37
CA THR A 110 -9.16 2.94 12.34
C THR A 110 -9.20 1.97 11.18
N TYR A 111 -10.41 1.66 10.74
CA TYR A 111 -10.63 0.96 9.49
C TYR A 111 -11.76 1.64 8.72
N SER A 112 -11.79 1.45 7.41
CA SER A 112 -12.74 2.14 6.55
C SER A 112 -13.43 1.17 5.60
N LEU A 113 -14.71 1.38 5.38
CA LEU A 113 -15.44 0.73 4.28
C LEU A 113 -15.53 1.71 3.11
N LEU A 114 -14.99 1.31 1.97
CA LEU A 114 -14.90 2.13 0.77
C LEU A 114 -15.62 1.43 -0.40
N PRO A 115 -16.88 1.78 -0.67
CA PRO A 115 -17.51 1.50 -1.95
C PRO A 115 -16.83 2.30 -3.06
N HIS A 116 -16.58 1.68 -4.20
CA HIS A 116 -15.91 2.32 -5.33
C HIS A 116 -16.49 1.85 -6.66
N LYS A 117 -16.15 2.57 -7.73
CA LYS A 117 -16.56 2.23 -9.10
C LYS A 117 -15.48 1.40 -9.76
N GLY A 118 -15.91 0.42 -10.54
CA GLY A 118 -15.02 -0.46 -11.29
C GLY A 118 -14.39 -1.56 -10.43
N ASN A 119 -13.37 -2.20 -11.01
CA ASN A 119 -12.51 -3.15 -10.31
C ASN A 119 -11.36 -2.44 -9.57
N LEU A 120 -10.61 -3.17 -8.73
CA LEU A 120 -9.47 -2.64 -7.98
C LEU A 120 -8.56 -1.71 -8.81
N VAL A 121 -8.14 -2.17 -9.99
CA VAL A 121 -7.17 -1.47 -10.86
C VAL A 121 -7.67 -0.10 -11.33
N ASN A 122 -8.97 0.02 -11.57
CA ASN A 122 -9.63 1.24 -12.03
C ASN A 122 -10.31 2.03 -10.90
N SER A 123 -10.06 1.65 -9.65
CA SER A 123 -10.64 2.27 -8.47
C SER A 123 -9.67 3.27 -7.81
N ASN A 124 -10.17 3.98 -6.79
CA ASN A 124 -9.36 4.82 -5.92
C ASN A 124 -8.82 4.09 -4.66
N VAL A 125 -9.00 2.77 -4.54
CA VAL A 125 -8.65 2.00 -3.33
C VAL A 125 -7.18 2.18 -2.95
N PHE A 126 -6.24 2.08 -3.91
CA PHE A 126 -4.81 2.26 -3.64
C PHE A 126 -4.51 3.64 -3.02
N VAL A 127 -5.09 4.69 -3.60
CA VAL A 127 -4.88 6.09 -3.18
C VAL A 127 -5.50 6.34 -1.81
N GLU A 128 -6.72 5.90 -1.58
CA GLU A 128 -7.40 6.08 -0.29
C GLU A 128 -6.75 5.25 0.82
N ALA A 129 -6.29 4.03 0.52
CA ALA A 129 -5.52 3.22 1.46
C ALA A 129 -4.20 3.90 1.86
N ALA A 130 -3.49 4.51 0.90
CA ALA A 130 -2.29 5.28 1.16
C ALA A 130 -2.57 6.50 2.04
N LYS A 131 -3.62 7.28 1.74
CA LYS A 131 -4.02 8.45 2.54
C LYS A 131 -4.38 8.08 3.98
N LEU A 132 -5.11 6.98 4.19
CA LEU A 132 -5.45 6.50 5.52
C LEU A 132 -4.20 6.20 6.36
N ASN A 133 -3.16 5.67 5.72
CA ASN A 133 -1.91 5.25 6.35
C ASN A 133 -0.83 6.35 6.39
N GLN A 134 -1.05 7.49 5.73
CA GLN A 134 -0.07 8.57 5.63
C GLN A 134 -0.70 9.90 6.04
N GLY A 135 -0.65 10.17 7.34
CA GLY A 135 -1.12 11.43 7.91
C GLY A 135 -0.34 12.64 7.39
N ILE A 136 -1.01 13.79 7.38
CA ILE A 136 -0.40 15.08 7.03
C ILE A 136 0.56 15.49 8.15
N MET A 137 1.80 15.85 7.78
CA MET A 137 2.74 16.48 8.71
C MET A 137 2.57 17.99 8.68
N CYS A 138 2.34 18.59 9.84
CA CYS A 138 2.24 20.04 10.02
C CYS A 138 3.47 20.56 10.76
N PHE A 139 4.14 21.57 10.20
CA PHE A 139 5.29 22.23 10.82
C PHE A 139 4.89 23.66 11.22
N PRO A 140 4.69 23.94 12.53
CA PRO A 140 4.27 25.26 12.98
C PRO A 140 5.26 26.37 12.57
N GLY A 141 4.75 27.50 12.08
CA GLY A 141 5.56 28.66 11.70
C GLY A 141 6.29 28.54 10.35
N MET A 142 6.09 27.45 9.60
CA MET A 142 6.64 27.28 8.26
C MET A 142 5.58 27.55 7.20
N GLU A 143 5.89 28.39 6.22
CA GLU A 143 5.05 28.57 5.03
C GLU A 143 5.39 27.54 3.97
N THR A 144 4.38 27.00 3.29
CA THR A 144 4.54 26.01 2.20
C THR A 144 5.02 26.61 0.88
N ASN A 145 5.32 27.91 0.85
CA ASN A 145 5.53 28.69 -0.37
C ASN A 145 6.80 28.28 -1.16
N ASN A 146 7.73 27.53 -0.56
CA ASN A 146 8.99 27.10 -1.18
C ASN A 146 9.25 25.58 -1.05
N ASN A 147 8.22 24.73 -1.15
CA ASN A 147 8.41 23.28 -1.13
C ASN A 147 8.92 22.75 -2.50
N ASN A 148 10.22 22.93 -2.76
CA ASN A 148 10.89 22.25 -3.86
C ASN A 148 11.08 20.78 -3.50
N LEU A 149 10.08 19.96 -3.83
CA LEU A 149 10.22 18.51 -3.78
C LEU A 149 11.36 18.09 -4.71
N PRO A 150 12.25 17.15 -4.29
CA PRO A 150 13.37 16.72 -5.11
C PRO A 150 12.93 16.15 -6.46
N CYS A 151 11.79 15.44 -6.44
CA CYS A 151 11.14 14.93 -7.62
C CYS A 151 9.65 14.71 -7.38
N LYS A 152 8.90 14.60 -8.47
CA LYS A 152 7.50 14.17 -8.51
C LYS A 152 7.33 13.14 -9.62
N ILE A 153 6.38 12.23 -9.49
CA ILE A 153 6.01 11.30 -10.57
C ILE A 153 4.65 11.71 -11.13
N MET A 154 4.57 11.78 -12.46
CA MET A 154 3.31 11.89 -13.19
C MET A 154 3.01 10.53 -13.83
N SER A 155 2.15 9.74 -13.21
CA SER A 155 1.73 8.43 -13.71
C SER A 155 0.39 8.03 -13.08
N ASP A 156 -0.34 7.17 -13.79
CA ASP A 156 -1.54 6.51 -13.26
C ASP A 156 -1.23 5.13 -12.65
N GLY A 157 -0.05 4.53 -12.88
CA GLY A 157 0.27 3.17 -12.42
C GLY A 157 1.60 3.02 -11.68
N ILE A 158 2.40 4.09 -11.63
CA ILE A 158 3.72 4.10 -10.98
C ILE A 158 3.70 5.04 -9.78
N SER A 159 4.07 4.53 -8.61
CA SER A 159 4.25 5.31 -7.38
C SER A 159 5.72 5.48 -7.03
N ILE A 160 6.03 6.56 -6.31
CA ILE A 160 7.29 6.69 -5.59
C ILE A 160 7.09 6.07 -4.20
N GLU A 161 7.74 4.94 -3.94
CA GLU A 161 7.63 4.24 -2.66
C GLU A 161 8.76 4.61 -1.70
N VAL A 162 9.93 4.98 -2.23
CA VAL A 162 11.08 5.35 -1.40
C VAL A 162 11.77 6.57 -1.97
N ILE A 163 11.98 7.56 -1.11
CA ILE A 163 12.95 8.63 -1.28
C ILE A 163 13.85 8.60 -0.06
N LYS A 164 15.13 8.31 -0.24
CA LYS A 164 16.10 8.30 0.85
C LYS A 164 17.49 8.72 0.37
N LYS A 165 18.37 9.03 1.31
CA LYS A 165 19.79 9.19 1.02
C LYS A 165 20.43 7.82 0.70
N ALA A 166 21.40 7.80 -0.20
CA ALA A 166 22.25 6.64 -0.45
C ALA A 166 23.05 6.28 0.81
N GLU A 167 23.38 5.00 0.97
CA GLU A 167 24.08 4.54 2.19
C GLU A 167 25.51 5.08 2.30
N LYS A 168 26.19 5.22 1.15
CA LYS A 168 27.63 5.51 1.09
C LYS A 168 27.95 6.87 0.44
N SER A 169 26.93 7.63 0.05
CA SER A 169 27.11 8.93 -0.61
C SER A 169 26.01 9.91 -0.21
N ASN A 170 26.10 11.14 -0.71
CA ASN A 170 25.03 12.14 -0.58
C ASN A 170 23.99 12.07 -1.69
N ASP A 171 24.03 11.02 -2.51
CA ASP A 171 23.08 10.85 -3.60
C ASP A 171 21.69 10.54 -3.06
N LEU A 172 20.67 10.85 -3.86
CA LEU A 172 19.29 10.51 -3.58
C LEU A 172 18.97 9.15 -4.22
N ILE A 173 18.35 8.26 -3.46
CA ILE A 173 17.79 7.00 -3.93
C ILE A 173 16.29 7.17 -4.08
N LEU A 174 15.82 6.94 -5.30
CA LEU A 174 14.41 6.97 -5.68
C LEU A 174 13.98 5.56 -6.08
N ARG A 175 13.00 4.99 -5.38
CA ARG A 175 12.40 3.69 -5.76
C ARG A 175 11.00 3.90 -6.30
N LEU A 176 10.81 3.41 -7.52
CA LEU A 176 9.55 3.43 -8.22
C LEU A 176 8.97 2.03 -8.29
N VAL A 177 7.66 1.95 -8.18
CA VAL A 177 6.93 0.68 -8.21
C VAL A 177 5.72 0.83 -9.10
N GLU A 178 5.55 -0.13 -10.02
CA GLU A 178 4.29 -0.33 -10.71
C GLU A 178 3.37 -1.15 -9.79
N TYR A 179 2.25 -0.57 -9.36
CA TYR A 179 1.42 -1.18 -8.32
C TYR A 179 0.08 -1.72 -8.83
N LYS A 180 -0.26 -1.49 -10.11
CA LYS A 180 -1.52 -1.91 -10.72
C LYS A 180 -1.44 -3.27 -11.43
N GLY A 181 -0.25 -3.82 -11.63
CA GLY A 181 -0.04 -5.06 -12.38
C GLY A 181 -0.20 -4.87 -13.89
N LEU A 182 0.06 -3.67 -14.41
CA LEU A 182 -0.05 -3.32 -15.82
C LEU A 182 1.30 -2.83 -16.39
N ASN A 183 1.43 -2.80 -17.72
CA ASN A 183 2.51 -2.01 -18.32
C ASN A 183 2.15 -0.54 -18.18
N SER A 184 2.92 0.18 -17.38
CA SER A 184 2.63 1.55 -16.98
C SER A 184 3.72 2.49 -17.47
N LYS A 185 3.30 3.64 -17.99
CA LYS A 185 4.19 4.73 -18.37
C LYS A 185 4.07 5.87 -17.37
N GLY A 186 5.15 6.61 -17.20
CA GLY A 186 5.21 7.74 -16.30
C GLY A 186 6.33 8.70 -16.64
N LYS A 187 6.32 9.83 -15.95
CA LYS A 187 7.31 10.88 -16.13
C LYS A 187 7.79 11.38 -14.78
N ILE A 188 9.10 11.31 -14.53
CA ILE A 188 9.71 11.89 -13.33
C ILE A 188 10.05 13.35 -13.63
N VAL A 189 9.49 14.25 -12.82
CA VAL A 189 9.78 15.69 -12.87
C VAL A 189 10.70 16.01 -11.71
N PHE A 190 11.91 16.49 -12.00
CA PHE A 190 12.87 16.88 -10.96
C PHE A 190 12.69 18.34 -10.56
N GLY A 191 13.10 18.68 -9.33
CA GLY A 191 13.04 20.06 -8.84
C GLY A 191 14.02 21.01 -9.54
N LYS A 192 15.10 20.48 -10.12
CA LYS A 192 16.11 21.22 -10.88
C LYS A 192 16.74 20.36 -11.97
N TYR A 193 17.35 21.01 -12.95
CA TYR A 193 18.09 20.39 -14.05
C TYR A 193 19.47 21.06 -14.22
N PRO A 194 20.47 20.37 -14.80
CA PRO A 194 20.46 18.97 -15.21
C PRO A 194 20.61 18.00 -14.02
N VAL A 195 20.17 16.76 -14.20
CA VAL A 195 20.25 15.69 -13.20
C VAL A 195 21.05 14.51 -13.74
N LYS A 196 21.97 13.98 -12.93
CA LYS A 196 22.67 12.73 -13.24
C LYS A 196 21.94 11.56 -12.59
N ILE A 197 21.46 10.63 -13.41
CA ILE A 197 20.71 9.47 -12.96
C ILE A 197 21.42 8.18 -13.38
N SER A 198 21.44 7.20 -12.48
CA SER A 198 21.91 5.84 -12.73
C SER A 198 20.89 4.88 -12.14
N GLU A 199 20.51 3.86 -12.90
CA GLU A 199 19.67 2.79 -12.38
C GLU A 199 20.49 1.86 -11.49
N THR A 200 19.91 1.36 -10.41
CA THR A 200 20.57 0.43 -9.50
C THR A 200 19.59 -0.66 -9.07
N ASN A 201 20.12 -1.75 -8.52
CA ASN A 201 19.32 -2.72 -7.78
C ASN A 201 18.90 -2.19 -6.39
N LEU A 202 18.16 -3.01 -5.63
CA LEU A 202 17.62 -2.63 -4.32
C LEU A 202 18.69 -2.32 -3.25
N ILE A 203 19.91 -2.85 -3.40
CA ILE A 203 21.05 -2.64 -2.50
C ILE A 203 22.00 -1.54 -2.98
N GLU A 204 21.67 -0.84 -4.09
CA GLU A 204 22.41 0.32 -4.62
C GLU A 204 23.81 0.00 -5.18
N TRP A 205 24.06 -1.23 -5.62
CA TRP A 205 25.42 -1.69 -6.02
C TRP A 205 25.67 -1.75 -7.51
N GLU A 206 24.62 -1.83 -8.34
CA GLU A 206 24.79 -1.85 -9.79
C GLU A 206 25.09 -0.45 -10.31
N GLU A 207 26.30 -0.27 -10.85
CA GLU A 207 26.70 0.94 -11.55
C GLU A 207 26.28 0.84 -13.02
N ASN A 208 24.98 0.99 -13.28
CA ASN A 208 24.53 1.20 -14.64
C ASN A 208 25.05 2.54 -15.17
N PRO A 209 25.17 2.70 -16.51
CA PRO A 209 25.62 3.96 -17.11
C PRO A 209 24.84 5.15 -16.57
N THR A 210 25.56 6.17 -16.12
CA THR A 210 24.93 7.41 -15.70
C THR A 210 24.50 8.21 -16.93
N VAL A 211 23.23 8.60 -16.95
CA VAL A 211 22.65 9.46 -17.98
C VAL A 211 22.48 10.87 -17.41
N ILE A 212 22.78 11.88 -18.22
CA ILE A 212 22.48 13.28 -17.90
C ILE A 212 21.12 13.60 -18.48
N ILE A 213 20.23 14.07 -17.64
CA ILE A 213 18.85 14.39 -17.95
C ILE A 213 18.66 15.91 -17.81
N GLU A 214 18.29 16.57 -18.91
CA GLU A 214 18.10 18.03 -18.98
C GLU A 214 16.63 18.46 -18.88
N SER A 215 15.72 17.49 -18.92
CA SER A 215 14.27 17.68 -18.87
C SER A 215 13.62 16.50 -18.17
N ASP A 216 12.30 16.51 -18.02
CA ASP A 216 11.57 15.43 -17.38
C ASP A 216 11.89 14.03 -17.95
N PHE A 217 12.10 13.04 -17.08
CA PHE A 217 12.56 11.70 -17.44
C PHE A 217 11.39 10.75 -17.68
N GLU A 218 11.23 10.26 -18.91
CA GLU A 218 10.22 9.26 -19.26
C GLU A 218 10.64 7.87 -18.77
N ILE A 219 9.68 7.15 -18.20
CA ILE A 219 9.87 5.79 -17.71
C ILE A 219 8.71 4.89 -18.14
N GLU A 220 9.05 3.63 -18.31
CA GLU A 220 8.10 2.54 -18.53
C GLU A 220 8.48 1.40 -17.59
N LEU A 221 7.48 0.90 -16.87
CA LEU A 221 7.60 -0.22 -15.95
C LEU A 221 6.62 -1.32 -16.37
N LYS A 222 7.08 -2.57 -16.28
CA LYS A 222 6.29 -3.79 -16.45
C LYS A 222 5.39 -4.03 -15.23
N PRO A 223 4.38 -4.93 -15.33
CA PRO A 223 3.55 -5.33 -14.21
C PRO A 223 4.35 -5.67 -12.95
N PHE A 224 4.09 -4.99 -11.85
CA PHE A 224 4.76 -5.18 -10.55
C PHE A 224 6.28 -4.99 -10.56
N GLU A 225 6.81 -4.26 -11.54
CA GLU A 225 8.24 -3.98 -11.63
C GLU A 225 8.65 -2.94 -10.58
N ILE A 226 9.83 -3.15 -10.00
CA ILE A 226 10.47 -2.23 -9.05
C ILE A 226 11.75 -1.73 -9.71
N ARG A 227 11.85 -0.42 -9.91
CA ARG A 227 13.07 0.22 -10.43
C ARG A 227 13.63 1.18 -9.39
N THR A 228 14.92 1.10 -9.15
CA THR A 228 15.61 1.98 -8.20
C THR A 228 16.60 2.84 -8.96
N TYR A 229 16.62 4.13 -8.68
CA TYR A 229 17.52 5.09 -9.30
C TYR A 229 18.34 5.79 -8.25
N ARG A 230 19.64 5.87 -8.48
CA ARG A 230 20.55 6.77 -7.79
C ARG A 230 20.68 8.06 -8.58
N ILE A 231 20.44 9.17 -7.90
CA ILE A 231 20.40 10.51 -8.46
C ILE A 231 21.47 11.36 -7.76
N ASN A 232 22.42 11.90 -8.53
CA ASN A 232 23.51 12.68 -7.98
C ASN A 232 23.02 14.09 -7.59
N ASN A 233 22.95 14.34 -6.29
CA ASN A 233 22.53 15.55 -5.59
C ASN A 233 21.57 16.53 -6.34
N PRO A 234 20.25 16.26 -6.32
CA PRO A 234 19.24 17.13 -6.92
C PRO A 234 18.89 18.37 -6.05
N PHE A 235 19.60 18.64 -4.95
CA PHE A 235 19.46 19.84 -4.10
C PHE A 235 20.57 20.86 -4.35
#